data_AF-A0A7R9IYC5-F1
#
_entry.id   AF-A0A7R9IYC5-F1
#
_cell.length_a   1.000
_cell.length_b   1.000
_cell.length_c   1.000
_cell.angle_alpha   90.00
_cell.angle_beta   90.00
_cell.angle_gamma   90.00
#
_symmetry.space_group_name_H-M   'P 1'
#
loop_
_entity.id
_entity.type
_entity.pdbx_description
1 polymer ?
#
loop_
_entity_poly.entity_id
_entity_poly.type
_entity_poly.pdbx_seq_one_letter_code
_entity_poly.pdbx_strand_id
1 'polypeptide(L)'
;MIKKRFLALAGLSLLIAQSLQAAPLRVAADPLPHAEILEYVKTLDPKLDLKIVELSGGVNANELLAAGDVDANYFQHLPYLKDQEKALGKTFAVAASVHIEPLGIYSRKVKSLAALPEGASIAVPNNTTNLSRALWLLQDKGVIKLNAQGETGSTLVTPKDISENPKKIKIVEIESPQLPRSLDDVDAAIINGNYALEAGLTPAKDALGLESAAHNPYANLLVTTPELAKDPRVLQLAKDLRSPQYPGASAPALEDISLTIEEGTIFGILGRSGAGKSTLLRCLNRLESPTSGLIEIDGQDLAAMSLAQLRQQRQQMGMIFQHFNLLHSRNVQDNVDLALEIAGVPAVERRERVASLLKLVGLASFAAAWPSQLSGGQKQRVGIARALAARPRYLLCDEATSALDPETTTSILDLLADIQQQLNITIVLITHEMAVVKRICDGAALLENGQLVESGSLSQIMGREEGRLRKMLLKDGEADRAFIEKYQREALTRCVA
;
A
#
# COMPACT_ATOMS: atom_id res chain seq x y z
N MET A 1 -44.80 61.66 -53.51
CA MET A 1 -45.62 60.43 -53.46
C MET A 1 -44.73 59.25 -53.11
N ILE A 2 -45.15 58.49 -52.09
CA ILE A 2 -44.90 57.06 -51.84
C ILE A 2 -43.49 56.63 -51.33
N LYS A 3 -43.54 56.31 -50.03
CA LYS A 3 -42.66 55.53 -49.15
C LYS A 3 -41.99 54.31 -49.80
N LYS A 4 -40.68 54.15 -49.59
CA LYS A 4 -39.96 52.86 -49.69
C LYS A 4 -40.01 52.13 -48.34
N ARG A 5 -40.57 50.92 -48.33
CA ARG A 5 -40.57 49.99 -47.20
C ARG A 5 -39.19 49.34 -47.07
N PHE A 6 -38.56 49.46 -45.90
CA PHE A 6 -37.47 48.60 -45.46
C PHE A 6 -38.07 47.41 -44.71
N LEU A 7 -37.78 46.18 -45.15
CA LEU A 7 -37.95 44.98 -44.33
C LEU A 7 -36.82 44.96 -43.30
N ALA A 8 -37.16 44.99 -42.02
CA ALA A 8 -36.25 44.66 -40.94
C ALA A 8 -36.24 43.13 -40.77
N LEU A 9 -35.11 42.48 -41.07
CA LEU A 9 -34.83 41.13 -40.59
C LEU A 9 -34.41 41.24 -39.12
N ALA A 10 -35.29 40.84 -38.22
CA ALA A 10 -34.94 40.56 -36.83
C ALA A 10 -34.19 39.21 -36.79
N GLY A 11 -32.86 39.25 -36.85
CA GLY A 11 -32.01 38.12 -36.50
C GLY A 11 -31.96 37.99 -34.99
N LEU A 12 -32.72 37.05 -34.42
CA LEU A 12 -32.59 36.65 -33.02
C LEU A 12 -31.32 35.78 -32.91
N SER A 13 -30.17 36.41 -32.70
CA SER A 13 -28.94 35.70 -32.33
C SER A 13 -29.07 35.23 -30.88
N LEU A 14 -29.34 33.94 -30.68
CA LEU A 14 -29.20 33.25 -29.41
C LEU A 14 -27.72 33.33 -28.98
N LEU A 15 -27.41 34.20 -28.02
CA LEU A 15 -26.16 34.14 -27.26
C LEU A 15 -26.25 32.93 -26.33
N ILE A 16 -25.75 31.78 -26.80
CA ILE A 16 -25.41 30.67 -25.90
C ILE A 16 -24.16 31.12 -25.16
N ALA A 17 -24.32 31.58 -23.93
CA ALA A 17 -23.20 31.68 -22.99
C ALA A 17 -22.71 30.26 -22.70
N GLN A 18 -21.71 29.81 -23.47
CA GLN A 18 -20.88 28.69 -23.03
C GLN A 18 -20.14 29.19 -21.78
N SER A 19 -20.56 28.71 -20.62
CA SER A 19 -19.71 28.74 -19.43
C SER A 19 -18.43 28.00 -19.80
N LEU A 20 -17.32 28.71 -20.01
CA LEU A 20 -16.00 28.11 -19.95
C LEU A 20 -15.83 27.55 -18.53
N GLN A 21 -16.14 26.27 -18.33
CA GLN A 21 -15.64 25.56 -17.16
C GLN A 21 -14.11 25.64 -17.26
N ALA A 22 -13.48 26.19 -16.22
CA ALA A 22 -12.03 26.17 -16.10
C ALA A 22 -11.56 24.72 -16.23
N ALA A 23 -10.47 24.49 -16.96
CA ALA A 23 -9.92 23.14 -17.11
C ALA A 23 -9.66 22.52 -15.72
N PRO A 24 -9.74 21.18 -15.58
CA PRO A 24 -9.45 20.52 -14.31
C PRO A 24 -8.04 20.84 -13.85
N LEU A 25 -7.85 20.99 -12.53
CA LEU A 25 -6.54 21.10 -11.91
C LEU A 25 -5.91 19.70 -11.85
N ARG A 26 -4.83 19.48 -12.61
CA ARG A 26 -4.13 18.20 -12.68
C ARG A 26 -3.06 18.14 -11.60
N VAL A 27 -3.19 17.19 -10.67
CA VAL A 27 -2.26 17.05 -9.54
C VAL A 27 -1.63 15.67 -9.55
N ALA A 28 -0.30 15.60 -9.68
CA ALA A 28 0.43 14.35 -9.53
C ALA A 28 0.58 13.97 -8.06
N ALA A 29 0.38 12.68 -7.73
CA ALA A 29 0.49 12.18 -6.37
C ALA A 29 0.89 10.69 -6.37
N ASP A 30 1.54 10.23 -5.30
CA ASP A 30 1.69 8.79 -5.09
C ASP A 30 0.31 8.15 -4.81
N PRO A 31 0.08 6.90 -5.24
CA PRO A 31 -1.21 6.22 -5.05
C PRO A 31 -1.64 6.16 -3.59
N LEU A 32 -0.67 6.06 -2.66
CA LEU A 32 -0.90 6.05 -1.22
C LEU A 32 0.23 6.79 -0.48
N PRO A 33 -0.08 7.65 0.51
CA PRO A 33 -1.42 8.11 0.91
C PRO A 33 -1.93 9.32 0.10
N HIS A 34 -1.12 9.89 -0.80
CA HIS A 34 -1.37 11.25 -1.29
C HIS A 34 -2.56 11.36 -2.25
N ALA A 35 -2.77 10.40 -3.14
CA ALA A 35 -3.93 10.35 -4.01
C ALA A 35 -5.24 10.21 -3.22
N GLU A 36 -5.26 9.41 -2.14
CA GLU A 36 -6.44 9.28 -1.26
C GLU A 36 -6.78 10.60 -0.58
N ILE A 37 -5.76 11.34 -0.10
CA ILE A 37 -5.95 12.65 0.49
C ILE A 37 -6.60 13.60 -0.53
N LEU A 38 -6.14 13.57 -1.79
CA LEU A 38 -6.71 14.37 -2.86
C LEU A 38 -8.14 13.93 -3.23
N GLU A 39 -8.45 12.63 -3.21
CA GLU A 39 -9.82 12.14 -3.41
C GLU A 39 -10.74 12.56 -2.26
N TYR A 40 -10.25 12.55 -1.02
CA TYR A 40 -11.02 13.08 0.11
C TYR A 40 -11.30 14.58 -0.06
N VAL A 41 -10.32 15.36 -0.53
CA VAL A 41 -10.53 16.79 -0.84
C VAL A 41 -11.65 16.98 -1.87
N LYS A 42 -11.76 16.11 -2.89
CA LYS A 42 -12.89 16.17 -3.86
C LYS A 42 -14.26 15.97 -3.20
N THR A 43 -14.34 15.22 -2.11
CA THR A 43 -15.58 15.08 -1.33
C THR A 43 -15.90 16.32 -0.51
N LEU A 44 -14.87 17.02 -0.01
CA LEU A 44 -15.01 18.23 0.79
C LEU A 44 -15.30 19.47 -0.07
N ASP A 45 -14.62 19.60 -1.21
CA ASP A 45 -14.80 20.68 -2.18
C ASP A 45 -15.10 20.12 -3.59
N PRO A 46 -16.36 19.71 -3.85
CA PRO A 46 -16.76 19.21 -5.17
C PRO A 46 -16.77 20.30 -6.25
N LYS A 47 -16.57 21.59 -5.90
CA LYS A 47 -16.47 22.69 -6.88
C LYS A 47 -15.06 22.80 -7.44
N LEU A 48 -14.05 22.29 -6.74
CA LEU A 48 -12.69 22.18 -7.24
C LEU A 48 -12.62 20.97 -8.18
N ASP A 49 -12.65 21.23 -9.49
CA ASP A 49 -12.49 20.19 -10.51
C ASP A 49 -11.04 19.67 -10.49
N LEU A 50 -10.81 18.63 -9.69
CA LEU A 50 -9.49 18.05 -9.43
C LEU A 50 -9.31 16.74 -10.20
N LYS A 51 -8.28 16.69 -11.04
CA LYS A 51 -7.85 15.47 -11.73
C LYS A 51 -6.55 14.95 -11.11
N ILE A 52 -6.63 13.81 -10.45
CA ILE A 52 -5.47 13.17 -9.82
C ILE A 52 -4.72 12.34 -10.87
N VAL A 53 -3.41 12.52 -10.92
CA VAL A 53 -2.50 11.77 -11.80
C VAL A 53 -1.61 10.92 -10.91
N GLU A 54 -1.99 9.66 -10.74
CA GLU A 54 -1.22 8.73 -9.91
C GLU A 54 0.13 8.41 -10.55
N LEU A 55 1.20 8.56 -9.77
CA LEU A 55 2.56 8.23 -10.20
C LEU A 55 2.73 6.70 -10.19
N SER A 56 3.17 6.14 -11.32
CA SER A 56 3.48 4.71 -11.45
C SER A 56 4.82 4.53 -12.19
N GLY A 57 5.52 3.41 -11.93
CA GLY A 57 6.66 3.01 -12.75
C GLY A 57 7.90 3.92 -12.73
N GLY A 58 8.17 4.61 -11.62
CA GLY A 58 9.38 5.44 -11.47
C GLY A 58 9.31 6.82 -12.16
N VAL A 59 8.10 7.26 -12.53
CA VAL A 59 7.85 8.57 -13.14
C VAL A 59 8.16 9.69 -12.14
N ASN A 60 8.97 10.66 -12.57
CA ASN A 60 9.32 11.82 -11.77
C ASN A 60 8.27 12.93 -11.92
N ALA A 61 7.52 13.23 -10.87
CA ALA A 61 6.49 14.26 -10.91
C ALA A 61 7.02 15.68 -11.12
N ASN A 62 8.27 15.98 -10.72
CA ASN A 62 8.87 17.28 -10.96
C ASN A 62 9.20 17.45 -12.45
N GLU A 63 9.49 16.37 -13.19
CA GLU A 63 9.63 16.39 -14.64
C GLU A 63 8.27 16.62 -15.32
N LEU A 64 7.21 15.91 -14.89
CA LEU A 64 5.85 16.15 -15.38
C LEU A 64 5.39 17.59 -15.16
N LEU A 65 5.67 18.14 -13.96
CA LEU A 65 5.37 19.52 -13.63
C LEU A 65 6.19 20.50 -14.48
N ALA A 66 7.47 20.21 -14.70
CA ALA A 66 8.34 21.01 -15.57
C ALA A 66 7.92 20.98 -17.04
N ALA A 67 7.35 19.87 -17.52
CA ALA A 67 6.85 19.69 -18.88
C ALA A 67 5.46 20.29 -19.10
N GLY A 68 4.71 20.57 -18.01
CA GLY A 68 3.33 21.06 -18.07
C GLY A 68 2.28 19.95 -18.20
N ASP A 69 2.67 18.69 -18.01
CA ASP A 69 1.78 17.53 -18.04
C ASP A 69 0.83 17.51 -16.82
N VAL A 70 1.28 18.11 -15.72
CA VAL A 70 0.47 18.38 -14.51
C VAL A 70 0.65 19.83 -14.08
N ASP A 71 -0.32 20.34 -13.32
CA ASP A 71 -0.37 21.73 -12.84
C ASP A 71 0.23 21.86 -11.43
N ALA A 72 0.19 20.79 -10.65
CA ALA A 72 0.83 20.67 -9.35
C ALA A 72 1.23 19.22 -9.07
N ASN A 73 2.01 19.00 -8.01
CA ASN A 73 2.21 17.67 -7.43
C ASN A 73 2.18 17.73 -5.89
N TYR A 74 1.79 16.61 -5.27
CA TYR A 74 1.62 16.47 -3.82
C TYR A 74 2.13 15.09 -3.37
N PHE A 75 3.41 15.01 -3.00
CA PHE A 75 4.03 13.79 -2.42
C PHE A 75 5.45 14.03 -1.88
N GLN A 76 6.04 15.21 -2.14
CA GLN A 76 7.44 15.48 -1.85
C GLN A 76 7.64 16.41 -0.64
N HIS A 77 8.88 16.48 -0.18
CA HIS A 77 9.33 17.40 0.88
C HIS A 77 10.37 18.41 0.36
N LEU A 78 10.70 19.42 1.17
CA LEU A 78 11.54 20.53 0.75
C LEU A 78 12.96 20.10 0.31
N PRO A 79 13.67 19.20 1.04
CA PRO A 79 14.98 18.73 0.58
C PRO A 79 14.95 18.04 -0.78
N TYR A 80 13.99 17.15 -1.01
CA TYR A 80 13.83 16.46 -2.29
C TYR A 80 13.53 17.46 -3.41
N LEU A 81 12.65 18.42 -3.15
CA LEU A 81 12.34 19.48 -4.10
C LEU A 81 13.61 20.24 -4.52
N LYS A 82 14.48 20.60 -3.57
CA LYS A 82 15.73 21.31 -3.84
C LYS A 82 16.71 20.51 -4.69
N ASP A 83 16.81 19.20 -4.45
CA ASP A 83 17.62 18.31 -5.27
C ASP A 83 17.07 18.21 -6.70
N GLN A 84 15.74 18.14 -6.85
CA GLN A 84 15.07 18.13 -8.16
C GLN A 84 15.23 19.46 -8.90
N GLU A 85 15.12 20.60 -8.22
CA GLU A 85 15.36 21.93 -8.82
C GLU A 85 16.79 22.02 -9.39
N LYS A 86 17.77 21.50 -8.65
CA LYS A 86 19.18 21.45 -9.08
C LYS A 86 19.38 20.51 -10.26
N ALA A 87 18.76 19.33 -10.23
CA ALA A 87 18.87 18.34 -11.31
C ALA A 87 18.22 18.81 -12.62
N LEU A 88 17.07 19.48 -12.52
CA LEU A 88 16.29 19.94 -13.68
C LEU A 88 16.68 21.34 -14.17
N GLY A 89 17.47 22.10 -13.39
CA GLY A 89 17.79 23.49 -13.70
C GLY A 89 16.57 24.40 -13.73
N LYS A 90 15.51 24.05 -12.98
CA LYS A 90 14.24 24.77 -12.91
C LYS A 90 13.88 25.06 -11.46
N THR A 91 13.19 26.16 -11.22
CA THR A 91 12.65 26.52 -9.90
C THR A 91 11.15 26.26 -9.85
N PHE A 92 10.66 25.78 -8.72
CA PHE A 92 9.25 25.56 -8.47
C PHE A 92 8.74 26.44 -7.31
N ALA A 93 7.43 26.53 -7.16
CA ALA A 93 6.78 27.25 -6.09
C ALA A 93 6.10 26.28 -5.12
N VAL A 94 6.33 26.46 -3.82
CA VAL A 94 5.60 25.73 -2.77
C VAL A 94 4.28 26.45 -2.50
N ALA A 95 3.17 25.85 -2.93
CA ALA A 95 1.83 26.40 -2.73
C ALA A 95 1.30 26.13 -1.31
N ALA A 96 1.58 24.94 -0.77
CA ALA A 96 1.26 24.60 0.60
C ALA A 96 2.25 23.63 1.23
N SER A 97 2.34 23.71 2.55
CA SER A 97 2.83 22.65 3.43
C SER A 97 1.61 22.13 4.17
N VAL A 98 1.37 20.83 4.05
CA VAL A 98 0.09 20.20 4.40
C VAL A 98 0.20 19.45 5.72
N HIS A 99 1.03 18.41 5.73
CA HIS A 99 1.16 17.52 6.88
C HIS A 99 2.55 16.89 6.93
N ILE A 100 2.98 16.57 8.16
CA ILE A 100 4.19 15.79 8.44
C ILE A 100 3.72 14.60 9.25
N GLU A 101 4.15 13.40 8.86
CA GLU A 101 4.14 12.26 9.76
C GLU A 101 5.36 12.38 10.68
N PRO A 102 5.19 12.75 11.97
CA PRO A 102 6.34 13.00 12.83
C PRO A 102 7.06 11.68 13.13
N LEU A 103 8.39 11.73 13.18
CA LEU A 103 9.17 10.66 13.82
C LEU A 103 9.06 10.78 15.33
N GLY A 104 8.89 9.64 16.00
CA GLY A 104 8.99 9.53 17.45
C GLY A 104 10.09 8.56 17.84
N ILE A 105 10.76 8.85 18.96
CA ILE A 105 11.66 7.91 19.63
C ILE A 105 10.83 7.13 20.65
N TYR A 106 10.75 5.82 20.51
CA TYR A 106 9.97 4.96 21.38
C TYR A 106 10.86 3.91 22.03
N SER A 107 10.47 3.43 23.22
CA SER A 107 11.16 2.34 23.91
C SER A 107 10.19 1.54 24.76
N ARG A 108 10.41 0.23 24.83
CA ARG A 108 9.78 -0.65 25.84
C ARG A 108 10.66 -0.85 27.08
N LYS A 109 11.95 -0.50 27.00
CA LYS A 109 12.96 -0.76 28.05
C LYS A 109 13.20 0.44 28.96
N VAL A 110 13.09 1.65 28.43
CA VAL A 110 13.34 2.90 29.18
C VAL A 110 12.17 3.87 29.07
N LYS A 111 11.97 4.67 30.13
CA LYS A 111 10.89 5.67 30.20
C LYS A 111 11.32 7.09 29.82
N SER A 112 12.61 7.30 29.55
CA SER A 112 13.16 8.59 29.13
C SER A 112 14.50 8.39 28.40
N LEU A 113 14.87 9.35 27.54
CA LEU A 113 16.16 9.31 26.83
C LEU A 113 17.36 9.42 27.80
N ALA A 114 17.17 10.09 28.94
CA ALA A 114 18.17 10.15 30.00
C ALA A 114 18.47 8.77 30.60
N ALA A 115 17.50 7.85 30.62
CA ALA A 115 17.66 6.50 31.14
C ALA A 115 18.29 5.50 30.15
N LEU A 116 18.59 5.90 28.91
CA LEU A 116 19.32 5.05 27.96
C LEU A 116 20.69 4.64 28.54
N PRO A 117 21.04 3.34 28.54
CA PRO A 117 22.34 2.87 29.03
C PRO A 117 23.48 3.33 28.13
N GLU A 118 24.71 3.32 28.66
CA GLU A 118 25.91 3.48 27.82
C GLU A 118 26.01 2.29 26.85
N GLY A 119 26.28 2.55 25.58
CA GLY A 119 26.32 1.52 24.55
C GLY A 119 24.96 1.09 23.99
N ALA A 120 23.88 1.80 24.36
CA ALA A 120 22.50 1.50 23.94
C ALA A 120 22.37 1.33 22.42
N SER A 121 21.53 0.40 21.98
CA SER A 121 21.16 0.27 20.57
C SER A 121 19.92 1.11 20.25
N ILE A 122 19.99 1.93 19.19
CA ILE A 122 18.85 2.67 18.67
C ILE A 122 18.58 2.26 17.22
N ALA A 123 17.41 1.68 16.98
CA ALA A 123 16.96 1.37 15.64
C ALA A 123 16.49 2.62 14.91
N VAL A 124 16.91 2.81 13.66
CA VAL A 124 16.54 3.95 12.81
C VAL A 124 16.10 3.48 11.42
N PRO A 125 15.25 4.24 10.71
CA PRO A 125 14.91 3.96 9.32
C PRO A 125 16.15 3.89 8.43
N ASN A 126 16.22 2.92 7.52
CA ASN A 126 17.35 2.73 6.61
C ASN A 126 17.24 3.47 5.26
N ASN A 127 16.17 4.24 5.03
CA ASN A 127 16.05 5.08 3.84
C ASN A 127 16.66 6.46 4.08
N THR A 128 17.30 7.03 3.06
CA THR A 128 18.13 8.24 3.16
C THR A 128 17.45 9.41 3.89
N THR A 129 16.21 9.73 3.52
CA THR A 129 15.46 10.85 4.10
C THR A 129 15.14 10.60 5.58
N ASN A 130 14.52 9.46 5.90
CA ASN A 130 14.09 9.21 7.27
C ASN A 130 15.26 8.85 8.20
N LEU A 131 16.36 8.29 7.68
CA LEU A 131 17.62 8.14 8.40
C LEU A 131 18.16 9.51 8.83
N SER A 132 18.26 10.45 7.88
CA SER A 132 18.69 11.82 8.15
C SER A 132 17.79 12.48 9.20
N ARG A 133 16.46 12.41 9.04
CA ARG A 133 15.48 12.92 10.01
C ARG A 133 15.67 12.33 11.40
N ALA A 134 15.88 11.01 11.48
CA ALA A 134 16.10 10.31 12.74
C ALA A 134 17.36 10.80 13.47
N LEU A 135 18.45 11.07 12.73
CA LEU A 135 19.68 11.62 13.29
C LEU A 135 19.50 13.07 13.77
N TRP A 136 18.78 13.90 13.00
CA TRP A 136 18.42 15.25 13.45
C TRP A 136 17.54 15.23 14.70
N LEU A 137 16.59 14.30 14.79
CA LEU A 137 15.76 14.11 15.98
C LEU A 137 16.60 13.71 17.20
N LEU A 138 17.58 12.81 17.04
CA LEU A 138 18.51 12.46 18.11
C LEU A 138 19.33 13.66 18.57
N GLN A 139 19.77 14.52 17.65
CA GLN A 139 20.47 15.75 18.00
C GLN A 139 19.55 16.73 18.74
N ASP A 140 18.33 16.96 18.24
CA ASP A 140 17.33 17.83 18.87
C ASP A 140 17.03 17.40 20.31
N LYS A 141 17.01 16.09 20.57
CA LYS A 141 16.83 15.54 21.92
C LYS A 141 18.13 15.41 22.73
N GLY A 142 19.24 15.97 22.25
CA GLY A 142 20.53 16.00 22.97
C GLY A 142 21.22 14.64 23.11
N VAL A 143 20.87 13.68 22.25
CA VAL A 143 21.37 12.30 22.30
C VAL A 143 22.71 12.16 21.57
N ILE A 144 22.89 12.91 20.48
CA ILE A 144 24.12 13.01 19.68
C ILE A 144 24.36 14.47 19.26
N LYS A 145 25.53 14.79 18.69
CA LYS A 145 25.73 15.99 17.86
C LYS A 145 26.21 15.61 16.47
N LEU A 146 25.85 16.40 15.48
CA LEU A 146 26.21 16.27 14.08
C LEU A 146 27.21 17.37 13.69
N ASN A 147 28.06 17.09 12.69
CA ASN A 147 29.01 18.04 12.10
C ASN A 147 28.37 19.02 11.09
N ALA A 148 27.10 18.81 10.74
CA ALA A 148 26.38 19.65 9.79
C ALA A 148 25.91 20.97 10.43
N GLN A 149 26.18 22.10 9.78
CA GLN A 149 25.66 23.41 10.17
C GLN A 149 24.38 23.72 9.38
N GLY A 150 23.31 24.12 10.07
CA GLY A 150 22.03 24.50 9.46
C GLY A 150 20.82 24.13 10.31
N GLU A 151 19.63 24.57 9.90
CA GLU A 151 18.35 24.15 10.50
C GLU A 151 18.10 22.65 10.22
N THR A 152 17.36 21.98 11.11
CA THR A 152 16.88 20.60 10.94
C THR A 152 16.35 20.39 9.53
N GLY A 153 17.00 19.52 8.76
CA GLY A 153 16.59 19.14 7.40
C GLY A 153 17.04 20.06 6.26
N SER A 154 17.96 21.00 6.49
CA SER A 154 18.61 21.75 5.41
C SER A 154 19.65 20.94 4.63
N THR A 155 20.20 19.87 5.23
CA THR A 155 21.20 18.97 4.63
C THR A 155 20.92 17.52 5.04
N LEU A 156 21.02 16.58 4.09
CA LEU A 156 20.94 15.15 4.38
C LEU A 156 22.19 14.70 5.16
N VAL A 157 21.98 14.02 6.29
CA VAL A 157 23.05 13.52 7.16
C VAL A 157 23.00 11.99 7.28
N THR A 158 24.15 11.40 7.58
CA THR A 158 24.37 9.96 7.77
C THR A 158 25.03 9.71 9.13
N PRO A 159 25.09 8.45 9.61
CA PRO A 159 25.80 8.14 10.85
C PRO A 159 27.28 8.56 10.87
N LYS A 160 27.90 8.78 9.70
CA LYS A 160 29.28 9.29 9.57
C LYS A 160 29.41 10.76 9.96
N ASP A 161 28.30 11.49 9.98
CA ASP A 161 28.27 12.92 10.29
C ASP A 161 28.14 13.18 11.80
N ILE A 162 28.10 12.14 12.64
CA ILE A 162 28.03 12.25 14.10
C ILE A 162 29.39 12.71 14.65
N SER A 163 29.39 13.88 15.29
CA SER A 163 30.56 14.55 15.87
C SER A 163 30.76 14.22 17.36
N GLU A 164 29.65 14.13 18.11
CA GLU A 164 29.66 13.74 19.52
C GLU A 164 28.62 12.65 19.77
N ASN A 165 29.03 11.57 20.45
CA ASN A 165 28.18 10.45 20.85
C ASN A 165 28.48 10.09 22.33
N PRO A 166 27.98 10.89 23.29
CA PRO A 166 28.41 10.81 24.70
C PRO A 166 28.03 9.47 25.37
N LYS A 167 26.92 8.86 24.95
CA LYS A 167 26.47 7.56 25.47
C LYS A 167 26.97 6.37 24.64
N LYS A 168 27.86 6.57 23.65
CA LYS A 168 28.40 5.51 22.76
C LYS A 168 27.31 4.65 22.11
N ILE A 169 26.22 5.29 21.71
CA ILE A 169 25.02 4.66 21.20
C ILE A 169 25.33 3.99 19.86
N LYS A 170 24.76 2.81 19.63
CA LYS A 170 24.89 2.03 18.39
C LYS A 170 23.66 2.28 17.53
N ILE A 171 23.86 2.85 16.35
CA ILE A 171 22.81 3.01 15.35
C ILE A 171 22.59 1.67 14.63
N VAL A 172 21.34 1.20 14.61
CA VAL A 172 20.93 -0.03 13.92
C VAL A 172 19.95 0.37 12.82
N GLU A 173 20.38 0.30 11.56
CA GLU A 173 19.51 0.64 10.43
C GLU A 173 18.55 -0.52 10.13
N ILE A 174 17.26 -0.24 10.12
CA ILE A 174 16.18 -1.22 9.91
C ILE A 174 15.16 -0.65 8.91
N GLU A 175 14.55 -1.51 8.11
CA GLU A 175 13.46 -1.12 7.22
C GLU A 175 12.28 -0.55 8.02
N SER A 176 11.69 0.56 7.55
CA SER A 176 10.65 1.28 8.29
C SER A 176 9.46 0.41 8.77
N PRO A 177 8.92 -0.52 7.97
CA PRO A 177 7.85 -1.42 8.41
C PRO A 177 8.27 -2.42 9.51
N GLN A 178 9.57 -2.64 9.71
CA GLN A 178 10.09 -3.58 10.71
C GLN A 178 10.45 -2.89 12.03
N LEU A 179 10.59 -1.56 12.05
CA LEU A 179 10.96 -0.79 13.24
C LEU A 179 10.05 -1.03 14.45
N PRO A 180 8.70 -1.08 14.32
CA PRO A 180 7.81 -1.44 15.43
C PRO A 180 8.18 -2.73 16.14
N ARG A 181 8.57 -3.76 15.39
CA ARG A 181 8.89 -5.08 15.92
C ARG A 181 10.25 -5.11 16.62
N SER A 182 11.17 -4.23 16.21
CA SER A 182 12.49 -4.14 16.81
C SER A 182 12.49 -3.62 18.26
N LEU A 183 11.39 -3.02 18.73
CA LEU A 183 11.29 -2.41 20.07
C LEU A 183 11.59 -3.36 21.24
N ASP A 184 11.45 -4.67 21.02
CA ASP A 184 11.81 -5.69 22.02
C ASP A 184 13.32 -5.99 22.01
N ASP A 185 13.97 -5.86 20.85
CA ASP A 185 15.37 -6.21 20.63
C ASP A 185 16.33 -5.05 20.90
N VAL A 186 15.93 -3.81 20.59
CA VAL A 186 16.76 -2.61 20.81
C VAL A 186 16.39 -1.84 22.07
N ASP A 187 17.20 -0.85 22.46
CA ASP A 187 16.92 -0.01 23.62
C ASP A 187 15.95 1.12 23.30
N ALA A 188 15.94 1.62 22.07
CA ALA A 188 14.90 2.49 21.53
C ALA A 188 14.82 2.37 20.01
N ALA A 189 13.70 2.76 19.41
CA ALA A 189 13.54 2.83 17.96
C ALA A 189 12.94 4.17 17.56
N ILE A 190 13.37 4.69 16.41
CA ILE A 190 12.83 5.93 15.82
C ILE A 190 11.84 5.53 14.73
N ILE A 191 10.56 5.76 14.97
CA ILE A 191 9.46 5.19 14.18
C ILE A 191 8.59 6.34 13.63
N ASN A 192 8.17 6.25 12.36
CA ASN A 192 7.15 7.16 11.81
C ASN A 192 5.81 6.97 12.53
N GLY A 193 5.03 8.05 12.62
CA GLY A 193 3.74 8.05 13.32
C GLY A 193 2.78 6.94 12.88
N ASN A 194 2.70 6.65 11.57
CA ASN A 194 1.87 5.56 11.04
C ASN A 194 2.28 4.18 11.59
N TYR A 195 3.56 3.83 11.50
CA TYR A 195 4.09 2.57 12.04
C TYR A 195 4.03 2.51 13.58
N ALA A 196 4.11 3.64 14.27
CA ALA A 196 3.93 3.68 15.72
C ALA A 196 2.49 3.31 16.12
N LEU A 197 1.49 3.79 15.38
CA LEU A 197 0.08 3.40 15.59
C LEU A 197 -0.12 1.90 15.36
N GLU A 198 0.45 1.33 14.30
CA GLU A 198 0.45 -0.13 14.04
C GLU A 198 1.08 -0.93 15.19
N ALA A 199 2.04 -0.34 15.90
CA ALA A 199 2.71 -0.94 17.06
C ALA A 199 1.88 -0.90 18.35
N GLY A 200 0.67 -0.32 18.32
CA GLY A 200 -0.14 -0.01 19.50
C GLY A 200 0.39 1.16 20.33
N LEU A 201 1.29 1.98 19.77
CA LEU A 201 1.79 3.19 20.41
C LEU A 201 0.94 4.39 20.01
N THR A 202 0.72 5.29 20.95
CA THR A 202 0.11 6.60 20.73
C THR A 202 1.22 7.63 20.52
N PRO A 203 1.46 8.14 19.29
CA PRO A 203 2.68 8.89 18.97
C PRO A 203 3.01 10.07 19.90
N ALA A 204 2.03 10.92 20.22
CA ALA A 204 2.25 12.07 21.10
C ALA A 204 2.37 11.73 22.59
N LYS A 205 1.91 10.55 23.01
CA LYS A 205 1.83 10.14 24.41
C LYS A 205 2.98 9.22 24.81
N ASP A 206 3.35 8.29 23.92
CA ASP A 206 4.31 7.22 24.22
C ASP A 206 5.72 7.52 23.71
N ALA A 207 5.90 8.57 22.91
CA ALA A 207 7.23 8.99 22.44
C ALA A 207 8.07 9.58 23.59
N LEU A 208 9.29 9.07 23.74
CA LEU A 208 10.34 9.64 24.59
C LEU A 208 10.88 10.97 24.04
N GLY A 209 10.73 11.18 22.75
CA GLY A 209 11.02 12.40 22.04
C GLY A 209 10.30 12.39 20.70
N LEU A 210 9.58 13.47 20.42
CA LEU A 210 8.84 13.63 19.17
C LEU A 210 9.49 14.72 18.30
N GLU A 211 9.52 14.46 17.01
CA GLU A 211 9.90 15.45 16.00
C GLU A 211 8.90 16.62 15.99
N SER A 212 9.43 17.83 15.93
CA SER A 212 8.59 19.02 15.81
C SER A 212 7.84 19.00 14.47
N ALA A 213 6.53 19.21 14.51
CA ALA A 213 5.72 19.48 13.32
C ALA A 213 5.84 20.95 12.87
N ALA A 214 6.24 21.87 13.76
CA ALA A 214 6.41 23.28 13.43
C ALA A 214 7.73 23.49 12.67
N HIS A 215 7.64 24.21 11.54
CA HIS A 215 8.78 24.59 10.66
C HIS A 215 9.64 23.41 10.17
N ASN A 216 9.07 22.22 10.06
CA ASN A 216 9.81 21.03 9.66
C ASN A 216 9.82 20.90 8.12
N PRO A 217 11.01 20.81 7.49
CA PRO A 217 11.14 20.81 6.03
C PRO A 217 10.73 19.49 5.38
N TYR A 218 10.42 18.46 6.17
CA TYR A 218 9.96 17.15 5.71
C TYR A 218 8.44 17.05 5.58
N ALA A 219 7.73 18.17 5.66
CA ALA A 219 6.31 18.22 5.35
C ALA A 219 6.04 17.84 3.90
N ASN A 220 4.95 17.11 3.67
CA ASN A 220 4.40 16.95 2.33
C ASN A 220 4.02 18.34 1.79
N LEU A 221 4.57 18.64 0.63
CA LEU A 221 4.41 19.90 -0.08
C LEU A 221 3.45 19.73 -1.24
N LEU A 222 2.55 20.69 -1.38
CA LEU A 222 1.90 20.97 -2.66
C LEU A 222 2.83 21.89 -3.45
N VAL A 223 3.40 21.38 -4.55
CA VAL A 223 4.37 22.09 -5.39
C VAL A 223 3.72 22.39 -6.74
N THR A 224 3.95 23.59 -7.26
CA THR A 224 3.48 24.04 -8.59
C THR A 224 4.58 24.83 -9.30
N THR A 225 4.34 25.31 -10.53
CA THR A 225 5.28 26.19 -11.22
C THR A 225 5.11 27.65 -10.74
N PRO A 226 6.13 28.52 -10.88
CA PRO A 226 6.01 29.93 -10.51
C PRO A 226 4.84 30.66 -11.18
N GLU A 227 4.48 30.26 -12.41
CA GLU A 227 3.37 30.84 -13.18
C GLU A 227 2.01 30.51 -12.55
N LEU A 228 1.86 29.30 -11.99
CA LEU A 228 0.64 28.79 -11.38
C LEU A 228 0.58 29.06 -9.87
N ALA A 229 1.61 29.67 -9.27
CA ALA A 229 1.67 29.97 -7.83
C ALA A 229 0.52 30.86 -7.33
N LYS A 230 -0.11 31.64 -8.22
CA LYS A 230 -1.27 32.48 -7.94
C LYS A 230 -2.57 31.98 -8.58
N ASP A 231 -2.56 30.78 -9.16
CA ASP A 231 -3.76 30.18 -9.75
C ASP A 231 -4.81 29.95 -8.64
N PRO A 232 -6.04 30.46 -8.79
CA PRO A 232 -7.09 30.32 -7.79
C PRO A 232 -7.38 28.86 -7.40
N ARG A 233 -7.25 27.91 -8.34
CA ARG A 233 -7.47 26.47 -8.10
C ARG A 233 -6.37 25.89 -7.20
N VAL A 234 -5.11 26.27 -7.45
CA VAL A 234 -3.96 25.84 -6.63
C VAL A 234 -4.06 26.42 -5.22
N LEU A 235 -4.45 27.70 -5.10
CA LEU A 235 -4.65 28.35 -3.81
C LEU A 235 -5.82 27.75 -3.02
N GLN A 236 -6.89 27.36 -3.72
CA GLN A 236 -8.04 26.67 -3.12
C GLN A 236 -7.64 25.29 -2.61
N LEU A 237 -6.98 24.47 -3.44
CA LEU A 237 -6.44 23.17 -3.01
C LEU A 237 -5.50 23.29 -1.81
N ALA A 238 -4.60 24.28 -1.83
CA ALA A 238 -3.69 24.59 -0.72
C ALA A 238 -4.44 24.91 0.59
N LYS A 239 -5.60 25.56 0.49
CA LYS A 239 -6.47 25.87 1.64
C LYS A 239 -7.18 24.62 2.14
N ASP A 240 -7.71 23.80 1.25
CA ASP A 240 -8.47 22.60 1.61
C ASP A 240 -7.57 21.55 2.28
N LEU A 241 -6.34 21.39 1.77
CA LEU A 241 -5.32 20.54 2.39
C LEU A 241 -4.88 21.03 3.79
N ARG A 242 -5.07 22.31 4.12
CA ARG A 242 -4.74 22.88 5.44
C ARG A 242 -5.95 23.01 6.39
N SER A 243 -7.15 22.65 5.94
CA SER A 243 -8.38 22.83 6.72
C SER A 243 -8.37 21.96 7.98
N PRO A 244 -8.80 22.43 9.16
CA PRO A 244 -8.93 21.59 10.36
C PRO A 244 -10.06 20.56 10.25
N GLN A 245 -10.93 20.67 9.24
CA GLN A 245 -11.86 19.60 8.84
C GLN A 245 -11.15 18.43 8.16
N TYR A 246 -9.85 18.56 7.87
CA TYR A 246 -8.96 17.46 7.57
C TYR A 246 -8.67 16.71 8.87
N PRO A 247 -9.28 15.54 9.09
CA PRO A 247 -8.89 14.69 10.17
C PRO A 247 -7.72 13.87 9.62
N GLY A 248 -6.52 14.08 10.16
CA GLY A 248 -5.56 12.97 10.32
C GLY A 248 -6.08 11.88 11.28
N ALA A 249 -7.39 11.87 11.59
CA ALA A 249 -8.10 10.85 12.31
C ALA A 249 -8.73 9.91 11.29
N SER A 250 -8.05 8.78 11.11
CA SER A 250 -8.46 7.58 10.37
C SER A 250 -9.99 7.42 10.32
N ALA A 251 -10.58 7.52 9.14
CA ALA A 251 -11.77 6.71 8.88
C ALA A 251 -11.40 5.25 9.19
N PRO A 252 -12.29 4.45 9.79
CA PRO A 252 -11.97 3.05 10.08
C PRO A 252 -11.62 2.35 8.77
N ALA A 253 -10.45 1.70 8.72
CA ALA A 253 -9.98 1.00 7.52
C ALA A 253 -10.94 -0.14 7.10
N LEU A 254 -11.70 -0.66 8.07
CA LEU A 254 -12.77 -1.63 7.90
C LEU A 254 -13.92 -1.27 8.85
N GLU A 255 -15.15 -1.36 8.37
CA GLU A 255 -16.37 -1.07 9.12
C GLU A 255 -17.36 -2.22 8.92
N ASP A 256 -17.67 -2.90 10.03
CA ASP A 256 -18.68 -3.97 10.15
C ASP A 256 -18.68 -5.02 9.01
N ILE A 257 -17.53 -5.66 8.81
CA ILE A 257 -17.36 -6.69 7.78
C ILE A 257 -17.84 -8.05 8.29
N SER A 258 -18.83 -8.62 7.60
CA SER A 258 -19.28 -10.01 7.79
C SER A 258 -18.99 -10.83 6.54
N LEU A 259 -17.97 -11.69 6.59
CA LEU A 259 -17.52 -12.49 5.45
C LEU A 259 -17.31 -13.96 5.84
N THR A 260 -17.84 -14.87 5.03
CA THR A 260 -17.62 -16.31 5.15
C THR A 260 -16.93 -16.83 3.89
N ILE A 261 -15.87 -17.61 4.06
CA ILE A 261 -15.10 -18.22 2.98
C ILE A 261 -15.14 -19.73 3.15
N GLU A 262 -15.53 -20.46 2.10
CA GLU A 262 -15.64 -21.92 2.13
C GLU A 262 -14.25 -22.57 1.99
N GLU A 263 -14.03 -23.67 2.71
CA GLU A 263 -12.77 -24.42 2.66
C GLU A 263 -12.53 -25.01 1.26
N GLY A 264 -11.27 -25.01 0.83
CA GLY A 264 -10.88 -25.60 -0.45
C GLY A 264 -11.37 -24.80 -1.65
N THR A 265 -11.75 -23.53 -1.48
CA THR A 265 -12.13 -22.64 -2.58
C THR A 265 -11.08 -21.57 -2.85
N ILE A 266 -11.14 -20.99 -4.05
CA ILE A 266 -10.42 -19.76 -4.39
C ILE A 266 -11.39 -18.58 -4.24
N PHE A 267 -11.13 -17.71 -3.27
CA PHE A 267 -12.02 -16.60 -2.93
C PHE A 267 -11.35 -15.25 -3.22
N GLY A 268 -12.01 -14.42 -4.03
CA GLY A 268 -11.54 -13.08 -4.41
C GLY A 268 -12.10 -11.98 -3.53
N ILE A 269 -11.26 -11.09 -3.02
CA ILE A 269 -11.67 -9.84 -2.38
C ILE A 269 -11.33 -8.70 -3.33
N LEU A 270 -12.36 -8.06 -3.86
CA LEU A 270 -12.28 -7.00 -4.86
C LEU A 270 -12.56 -5.64 -4.24
N GLY A 271 -12.08 -4.60 -4.88
CA GLY A 271 -12.31 -3.23 -4.46
C GLY A 271 -11.25 -2.29 -5.01
N ARG A 272 -11.57 -1.00 -5.06
CA ARG A 272 -10.60 0.04 -5.46
C ARG A 272 -9.38 0.02 -4.53
N SER A 273 -8.28 0.63 -4.97
CA SER A 273 -7.17 0.94 -4.04
C SER A 273 -7.73 1.73 -2.85
N GLY A 274 -7.21 1.50 -1.65
CA GLY A 274 -7.70 2.16 -0.43
C GLY A 274 -8.98 1.59 0.18
N ALA A 275 -9.65 0.62 -0.47
CA ALA A 275 -10.93 0.10 0.03
C ALA A 275 -10.83 -0.71 1.34
N GLY A 276 -9.63 -1.01 1.85
CA GLY A 276 -9.41 -1.83 3.05
C GLY A 276 -9.01 -3.29 2.78
N LYS A 277 -8.79 -3.69 1.51
CA LYS A 277 -8.55 -5.09 1.11
C LYS A 277 -7.35 -5.73 1.81
N SER A 278 -6.19 -5.08 1.77
CA SER A 278 -4.97 -5.59 2.40
C SER A 278 -5.08 -5.59 3.92
N THR A 279 -5.79 -4.62 4.52
CA THR A 279 -6.12 -4.61 5.95
C THR A 279 -6.95 -5.84 6.33
N LEU A 280 -8.01 -6.13 5.55
CA LEU A 280 -8.85 -7.32 5.78
C LEU A 280 -8.04 -8.61 5.67
N LEU A 281 -7.20 -8.74 4.63
CA LEU A 281 -6.34 -9.90 4.46
C LEU A 281 -5.34 -10.07 5.63
N ARG A 282 -4.76 -8.97 6.14
CA ARG A 282 -3.83 -8.97 7.28
C ARG A 282 -4.53 -9.22 8.62
N CYS A 283 -5.81 -8.92 8.74
CA CYS A 283 -6.61 -9.34 9.89
C CYS A 283 -6.73 -10.88 9.95
N LEU A 284 -6.85 -11.57 8.80
CA LEU A 284 -6.97 -13.04 8.74
C LEU A 284 -5.74 -13.79 9.28
N ASN A 285 -4.54 -13.22 9.15
CA ASN A 285 -3.31 -13.82 9.71
C ASN A 285 -2.80 -13.10 10.98
N ARG A 286 -3.62 -12.19 11.54
CA ARG A 286 -3.32 -11.33 12.69
C ARG A 286 -2.02 -10.54 12.53
N LEU A 287 -1.63 -10.19 11.30
CA LEU A 287 -0.62 -9.15 11.10
C LEU A 287 -1.19 -7.79 11.48
N GLU A 288 -2.49 -7.60 11.26
CA GLU A 288 -3.30 -6.53 11.83
C GLU A 288 -4.25 -7.08 12.89
N SER A 289 -4.48 -6.31 13.95
CA SER A 289 -5.48 -6.68 14.97
C SER A 289 -6.77 -5.91 14.73
N PRO A 290 -7.92 -6.56 14.46
CA PRO A 290 -9.20 -5.88 14.45
C PRO A 290 -9.45 -5.14 15.77
N THR A 291 -9.97 -3.92 15.67
CA THR A 291 -10.41 -3.11 16.82
C THR A 291 -11.56 -3.79 17.57
N SER A 292 -12.45 -4.44 16.84
CA SER A 292 -13.59 -5.20 17.34
C SER A 292 -14.02 -6.24 16.31
N GLY A 293 -14.76 -7.26 16.76
CA GLY A 293 -15.26 -8.33 15.91
C GLY A 293 -14.59 -9.67 16.21
N LEU A 294 -15.01 -10.68 15.46
CA LEU A 294 -14.62 -12.08 15.65
C LEU A 294 -14.02 -12.60 14.33
N ILE A 295 -12.85 -13.23 14.40
CA ILE A 295 -12.25 -13.92 13.26
C ILE A 295 -12.06 -15.38 13.67
N GLU A 296 -12.85 -16.25 13.08
CA GLU A 296 -12.77 -17.69 13.30
C GLU A 296 -12.09 -18.37 12.11
N ILE A 297 -11.09 -19.19 12.40
CA ILE A 297 -10.43 -20.05 11.41
C ILE A 297 -10.40 -21.46 11.99
N ASP A 298 -10.90 -22.43 11.24
CA ASP A 298 -11.11 -23.81 11.73
C ASP A 298 -11.96 -23.87 13.02
N GLY A 299 -12.93 -22.96 13.15
CA GLY A 299 -13.77 -22.84 14.35
C GLY A 299 -13.04 -22.30 15.59
N GLN A 300 -11.84 -21.74 15.43
CA GLN A 300 -11.06 -21.15 16.52
C GLN A 300 -10.99 -19.63 16.36
N ASP A 301 -11.39 -18.90 17.39
CA ASP A 301 -11.23 -17.45 17.46
C ASP A 301 -9.74 -17.09 17.58
N LEU A 302 -9.23 -16.34 16.59
CA LEU A 302 -7.86 -15.86 16.56
C LEU A 302 -7.52 -14.90 17.72
N ALA A 303 -8.50 -14.18 18.27
CA ALA A 303 -8.29 -13.25 19.38
C ALA A 303 -8.05 -13.98 20.71
N ALA A 304 -8.62 -15.18 20.88
CA ALA A 304 -8.47 -16.02 22.06
C ALA A 304 -7.16 -16.84 22.08
N MET A 305 -6.43 -16.87 20.97
CA MET A 305 -5.18 -17.63 20.86
C MET A 305 -4.03 -16.99 21.66
N SER A 306 -3.27 -17.81 22.39
CA SER A 306 -1.96 -17.42 22.89
C SER A 306 -0.97 -17.15 21.75
N LEU A 307 0.13 -16.43 22.01
CA LEU A 307 1.17 -16.19 21.00
C LEU A 307 1.76 -17.48 20.42
N ALA A 308 1.85 -18.56 21.21
CA ALA A 308 2.33 -19.85 20.73
C ALA A 308 1.34 -20.50 19.76
N GLN A 309 0.05 -20.51 20.10
CA GLN A 309 -1.03 -20.99 19.23
C GLN A 309 -1.11 -20.15 17.95
N LEU A 310 -0.99 -18.83 18.05
CA LEU A 310 -1.02 -17.95 16.88
C LEU A 310 0.17 -18.21 15.93
N ARG A 311 1.36 -18.50 16.47
CA ARG A 311 2.53 -18.90 15.64
C ARG A 311 2.26 -20.22 14.91
N GLN A 312 1.68 -21.21 15.57
CA GLN A 312 1.28 -22.46 14.94
C GLN A 312 0.20 -22.24 13.87
N GLN A 313 -0.80 -21.41 14.16
CA GLN A 313 -1.85 -21.05 13.21
C GLN A 313 -1.28 -20.37 11.96
N ARG A 314 -0.30 -19.46 12.13
CA ARG A 314 0.39 -18.82 11.00
C ARG A 314 1.21 -19.79 10.16
N GLN A 315 1.72 -20.89 10.73
CA GLN A 315 2.38 -21.93 9.92
C GLN A 315 1.39 -22.66 8.98
N GLN A 316 0.10 -22.67 9.31
CA GLN A 316 -0.97 -23.16 8.45
C GLN A 316 -1.39 -22.14 7.37
N MET A 317 -0.78 -20.95 7.34
CA MET A 317 -1.10 -19.86 6.41
C MET A 317 0.13 -19.44 5.61
N GLY A 318 0.12 -19.72 4.31
CA GLY A 318 1.06 -19.13 3.37
C GLY A 318 0.62 -17.72 3.01
N MET A 319 1.58 -16.79 2.87
CA MET A 319 1.29 -15.45 2.35
C MET A 319 2.18 -15.13 1.15
N ILE A 320 1.54 -14.66 0.09
CA ILE A 320 2.17 -14.12 -1.12
C ILE A 320 1.93 -12.61 -1.09
N PHE A 321 3.01 -11.84 -1.18
CA PHE A 321 2.99 -10.38 -1.08
C PHE A 321 2.95 -9.72 -2.46
N GLN A 322 2.49 -8.47 -2.50
CA GLN A 322 2.44 -7.63 -3.71
C GLN A 322 3.84 -7.37 -4.25
N HIS A 323 4.75 -6.98 -3.37
CA HIS A 323 6.18 -6.97 -3.64
C HIS A 323 6.74 -8.33 -3.23
N PHE A 324 7.59 -8.94 -4.07
CA PHE A 324 8.06 -10.33 -3.92
C PHE A 324 8.61 -10.68 -2.52
N ASN A 325 9.09 -9.67 -1.78
CA ASN A 325 9.62 -9.77 -0.41
C ASN A 325 10.63 -10.91 -0.26
N LEU A 326 11.45 -11.13 -1.29
CA LEU A 326 12.52 -12.13 -1.27
C LEU A 326 13.72 -11.57 -0.51
N LEU A 327 14.40 -12.42 0.25
CA LEU A 327 15.64 -12.05 0.91
C LEU A 327 16.76 -12.01 -0.15
N HIS A 328 17.28 -10.82 -0.43
CA HIS A 328 18.41 -10.62 -1.35
C HIS A 328 19.72 -11.24 -0.85
N SER A 329 19.81 -11.51 0.46
CA SER A 329 20.90 -12.22 1.11
C SER A 329 20.83 -13.74 0.97
N ARG A 330 19.80 -14.28 0.31
CA ARG A 330 19.61 -15.72 0.07
C ARG A 330 19.32 -15.99 -1.41
N ASN A 331 19.77 -17.15 -1.90
CA ASN A 331 19.40 -17.63 -3.24
C ASN A 331 17.94 -18.17 -3.24
N VAL A 332 17.47 -18.67 -4.38
CA VAL A 332 16.11 -19.23 -4.55
C VAL A 332 15.82 -20.36 -3.57
N GLN A 333 16.67 -21.39 -3.51
CA GLN A 333 16.43 -22.53 -2.61
C GLN A 333 16.39 -22.09 -1.14
N ASP A 334 17.27 -21.16 -0.73
CA ASP A 334 17.42 -20.73 0.66
C ASP A 334 16.28 -19.78 1.08
N ASN A 335 15.68 -19.07 0.11
CA ASN A 335 14.45 -18.31 0.31
C ASN A 335 13.26 -19.24 0.62
N VAL A 336 13.16 -20.38 -0.08
CA VAL A 336 12.10 -21.37 0.15
C VAL A 336 12.37 -22.19 1.43
N ASP A 337 13.63 -22.52 1.72
CA ASP A 337 14.07 -23.26 2.92
C ASP A 337 13.74 -22.51 4.22
N LEU A 338 13.78 -21.17 4.21
CA LEU A 338 13.64 -20.33 5.40
C LEU A 338 12.43 -20.67 6.27
N ALA A 339 11.26 -20.88 5.66
CA ALA A 339 10.04 -21.17 6.42
C ALA A 339 10.14 -22.52 7.17
N LEU A 340 10.79 -23.51 6.55
CA LEU A 340 11.03 -24.83 7.14
C LEU A 340 12.14 -24.80 8.19
N GLU A 341 13.17 -23.98 7.97
CA GLU A 341 14.24 -23.70 8.94
C GLU A 341 13.65 -23.11 10.23
N ILE A 342 12.80 -22.08 10.11
CA ILE A 342 12.10 -21.45 11.25
C ILE A 342 11.15 -22.43 11.94
N ALA A 343 10.51 -23.32 11.19
CA ALA A 343 9.64 -24.36 11.74
C ALA A 343 10.41 -25.51 12.41
N GLY A 344 11.75 -25.51 12.37
CA GLY A 344 12.58 -26.53 13.01
C GLY A 344 12.61 -27.88 12.28
N VAL A 345 12.25 -27.91 10.98
CA VAL A 345 12.21 -29.13 10.19
C VAL A 345 13.64 -29.64 9.92
N PRO A 346 13.94 -30.94 10.06
CA PRO A 346 15.29 -31.48 9.83
C PRO A 346 15.83 -31.21 8.42
N ALA A 347 17.12 -30.88 8.33
CA ALA A 347 17.74 -30.39 7.08
C ALA A 347 17.67 -31.36 5.88
N VAL A 348 17.50 -32.67 6.12
CA VAL A 348 17.29 -33.66 5.05
C VAL A 348 15.90 -33.49 4.45
N GLU A 349 14.88 -33.48 5.31
CA GLU A 349 13.48 -33.30 4.90
C GLU A 349 13.25 -31.95 4.22
N ARG A 350 13.93 -30.88 4.70
CA ARG A 350 13.81 -29.57 4.05
C ARG A 350 14.32 -29.57 2.62
N ARG A 351 15.48 -30.18 2.37
CA ARG A 351 16.07 -30.27 1.03
C ARG A 351 15.15 -30.97 0.05
N GLU A 352 14.56 -32.09 0.44
CA GLU A 352 13.58 -32.81 -0.37
C GLU A 352 12.33 -31.97 -0.63
N ARG A 353 11.80 -31.31 0.40
CA ARG A 353 10.63 -30.45 0.28
C ARG A 353 10.88 -29.26 -0.64
N VAL A 354 11.97 -28.53 -0.46
CA VAL A 354 12.37 -27.40 -1.30
C VAL A 354 12.52 -27.84 -2.75
N ALA A 355 13.21 -28.95 -3.02
CA ALA A 355 13.36 -29.47 -4.38
C ALA A 355 12.00 -29.80 -5.03
N SER A 356 11.07 -30.41 -4.28
CA SER A 356 9.72 -30.70 -4.77
C SER A 356 8.93 -29.42 -5.12
N LEU A 357 9.06 -28.38 -4.30
CA LEU A 357 8.38 -27.10 -4.50
C LEU A 357 8.94 -26.33 -5.67
N LEU A 358 10.27 -26.29 -5.81
CA LEU A 358 10.91 -25.66 -6.96
C LEU A 358 10.53 -26.37 -8.26
N LYS A 359 10.37 -27.70 -8.24
CA LYS A 359 9.83 -28.43 -9.39
C LYS A 359 8.38 -28.04 -9.69
N LEU A 360 7.53 -27.98 -8.65
CA LEU A 360 6.12 -27.61 -8.78
C LEU A 360 5.93 -26.22 -9.38
N VAL A 361 6.74 -25.23 -8.97
CA VAL A 361 6.65 -23.86 -9.52
C VAL A 361 7.47 -23.66 -10.80
N GLY A 362 8.13 -24.70 -11.32
CA GLY A 362 8.91 -24.63 -12.57
C GLY A 362 10.28 -23.93 -12.46
N LEU A 363 10.87 -23.89 -11.26
CA LEU A 363 12.14 -23.21 -10.96
C LEU A 363 13.28 -24.14 -10.54
N ALA A 364 13.20 -25.44 -10.81
CA ALA A 364 14.22 -26.40 -10.41
C ALA A 364 15.64 -26.05 -10.93
N SER A 365 15.76 -25.53 -12.15
CA SER A 365 17.03 -25.08 -12.74
C SER A 365 17.56 -23.76 -12.16
N PHE A 366 16.73 -23.02 -11.42
CA PHE A 366 17.09 -21.73 -10.83
C PHE A 366 17.37 -21.82 -9.33
N ALA A 367 17.48 -23.02 -8.75
CA ALA A 367 17.64 -23.23 -7.31
C ALA A 367 18.79 -22.41 -6.69
N ALA A 368 19.94 -22.32 -7.38
CA ALA A 368 21.11 -21.56 -6.93
C ALA A 368 21.13 -20.09 -7.36
N ALA A 369 20.15 -19.62 -8.14
CA ALA A 369 20.09 -18.25 -8.61
C ALA A 369 19.76 -17.28 -7.46
N TRP A 370 20.24 -16.05 -7.58
CA TRP A 370 19.94 -14.96 -6.64
C TRP A 370 18.72 -14.16 -7.12
N PRO A 371 17.94 -13.52 -6.21
CA PRO A 371 16.77 -12.72 -6.59
C PRO A 371 17.05 -11.66 -7.66
N SER A 372 18.25 -11.08 -7.68
CA SER A 372 18.68 -10.10 -8.70
C SER A 372 18.76 -10.66 -10.12
N GLN A 373 18.85 -11.98 -10.26
CA GLN A 373 19.00 -12.69 -11.55
C GLN A 373 17.66 -13.19 -12.11
N LEU A 374 16.54 -12.92 -11.42
CA LEU A 374 15.22 -13.44 -11.76
C LEU A 374 14.32 -12.37 -12.39
N SER A 375 13.47 -12.79 -13.33
CA SER A 375 12.35 -11.97 -13.81
C SER A 375 11.28 -11.79 -12.73
N GLY A 376 10.35 -10.84 -12.92
CA GLY A 376 9.24 -10.62 -11.98
C GLY A 376 8.40 -11.89 -11.74
N GLY A 377 8.00 -12.57 -12.82
CA GLY A 377 7.26 -13.84 -12.71
C GLY A 377 8.03 -14.95 -12.00
N GLN A 378 9.34 -15.05 -12.22
CA GLN A 378 10.19 -15.99 -11.51
C GLN A 378 10.27 -15.65 -10.02
N LYS A 379 10.46 -14.37 -9.66
CA LYS A 379 10.43 -13.93 -8.25
C LYS A 379 9.10 -14.26 -7.58
N GLN A 380 7.99 -14.10 -8.30
CA GLN A 380 6.67 -14.46 -7.79
C GLN A 380 6.55 -15.96 -7.54
N ARG A 381 7.01 -16.80 -8.48
CA ARG A 381 7.08 -18.26 -8.32
C ARG A 381 7.91 -18.69 -7.10
N VAL A 382 9.02 -17.99 -6.81
CA VAL A 382 9.79 -18.21 -5.56
C VAL A 382 8.95 -17.84 -4.33
N GLY A 383 8.23 -16.71 -4.37
CA GLY A 383 7.30 -16.30 -3.32
C GLY A 383 6.21 -17.33 -3.05
N ILE A 384 5.61 -17.90 -4.10
CA ILE A 384 4.63 -18.99 -4.03
C ILE A 384 5.25 -20.24 -3.39
N ALA A 385 6.41 -20.69 -3.89
CA ALA A 385 7.09 -21.86 -3.34
C ALA A 385 7.40 -21.70 -1.84
N ARG A 386 7.86 -20.51 -1.44
CA ARG A 386 8.12 -20.17 -0.04
C ARG A 386 6.86 -20.19 0.80
N ALA A 387 5.76 -19.63 0.31
CA ALA A 387 4.47 -19.63 1.01
C ALA A 387 3.94 -21.06 1.23
N LEU A 388 4.17 -21.97 0.28
CA LEU A 388 3.76 -23.38 0.35
C LEU A 388 4.71 -24.29 1.14
N ALA A 389 5.87 -23.77 1.56
CA ALA A 389 6.92 -24.56 2.15
C ALA A 389 6.44 -25.35 3.38
N ALA A 390 5.78 -24.64 4.30
CA ALA A 390 5.27 -25.17 5.57
C ALA A 390 3.98 -26.01 5.45
N ARG A 391 3.55 -26.39 4.23
CA ARG A 391 2.31 -27.14 3.95
C ARG A 391 1.07 -26.44 4.53
N PRO A 392 0.82 -25.17 4.16
CA PRO A 392 -0.31 -24.43 4.69
C PRO A 392 -1.64 -25.01 4.20
N ARG A 393 -2.70 -24.82 5.00
CA ARG A 393 -4.10 -25.04 4.59
C ARG A 393 -4.69 -23.82 3.90
N TYR A 394 -4.15 -22.64 4.17
CA TYR A 394 -4.61 -21.36 3.65
C TYR A 394 -3.50 -20.65 2.88
N LEU A 395 -3.82 -20.08 1.72
CA LEU A 395 -2.90 -19.23 0.97
C LEU A 395 -3.52 -17.84 0.80
N LEU A 396 -2.86 -16.83 1.36
CA LEU A 396 -3.27 -15.43 1.31
C LEU A 396 -2.47 -14.70 0.24
N CYS A 397 -3.12 -14.10 -0.75
CA CYS A 397 -2.48 -13.41 -1.86
C CYS A 397 -2.79 -11.91 -1.83
N ASP A 398 -1.81 -11.08 -1.50
CA ASP A 398 -1.88 -9.61 -1.49
C ASP A 398 -1.47 -9.08 -2.89
N GLU A 399 -2.42 -8.81 -3.79
CA GLU A 399 -2.20 -8.30 -5.17
C GLU A 399 -1.09 -9.01 -5.95
N ALA A 400 -1.08 -10.35 -5.87
CA ALA A 400 0.01 -11.23 -6.31
C ALA A 400 0.40 -11.14 -7.82
N THR A 401 -0.37 -10.44 -8.64
CA THR A 401 -0.12 -10.31 -10.10
C THR A 401 0.00 -8.86 -10.56
N SER A 402 -0.20 -7.88 -9.69
CA SER A 402 -0.28 -6.45 -10.05
C SER A 402 1.00 -5.88 -10.69
N ALA A 403 2.15 -6.46 -10.36
CA ALA A 403 3.47 -6.02 -10.85
C ALA A 403 3.97 -6.82 -12.06
N LEU A 404 3.11 -7.63 -12.70
CA LEU A 404 3.48 -8.58 -13.76
C LEU A 404 2.82 -8.20 -15.09
N ASP A 405 3.47 -8.56 -16.19
CA ASP A 405 2.88 -8.44 -17.52
C ASP A 405 1.71 -9.44 -17.69
N PRO A 406 0.77 -9.20 -18.63
CA PRO A 406 -0.45 -10.02 -18.76
C PRO A 406 -0.21 -11.52 -19.02
N GLU A 407 0.84 -11.87 -19.77
CA GLU A 407 1.19 -13.26 -20.05
C GLU A 407 1.69 -13.96 -18.77
N THR A 408 2.58 -13.30 -18.04
CA THR A 408 3.06 -13.78 -16.75
C THR A 408 1.92 -13.87 -15.73
N THR A 409 1.05 -12.86 -15.64
CA THR A 409 -0.14 -12.88 -14.77
C THR A 409 -0.97 -14.13 -15.01
N THR A 410 -1.29 -14.41 -16.28
CA THR A 410 -2.03 -15.62 -16.67
C THR A 410 -1.36 -16.89 -16.18
N SER A 411 -0.05 -17.01 -16.43
CA SER A 411 0.76 -18.15 -16.01
C SER A 411 0.81 -18.36 -14.49
N ILE A 412 0.78 -17.28 -13.71
CA ILE A 412 0.75 -17.34 -12.24
C ILE A 412 -0.64 -17.73 -11.73
N LEU A 413 -1.71 -17.21 -12.32
CA LEU A 413 -3.07 -17.57 -11.93
C LEU A 413 -3.35 -19.05 -12.20
N ASP A 414 -2.92 -19.57 -13.35
CA ASP A 414 -3.04 -20.99 -13.69
C ASP A 414 -2.27 -21.87 -12.70
N LEU A 415 -1.05 -21.45 -12.32
CA LEU A 415 -0.29 -22.13 -11.27
C LEU A 415 -1.03 -22.15 -9.93
N LEU A 416 -1.66 -21.05 -9.51
CA LEU A 416 -2.43 -21.00 -8.26
C LEU A 416 -3.65 -21.93 -8.30
N ALA A 417 -4.34 -21.98 -9.44
CA ALA A 417 -5.45 -22.91 -9.65
C ALA A 417 -4.99 -24.38 -9.57
N ASP A 418 -3.89 -24.72 -10.24
CA ASP A 418 -3.30 -26.07 -10.19
C ASP A 418 -2.87 -26.46 -8.77
N ILE A 419 -2.29 -25.53 -8.02
CA ILE A 419 -1.90 -25.72 -6.62
C ILE A 419 -3.12 -26.01 -5.75
N GLN A 420 -4.18 -25.21 -5.88
CA GLN A 420 -5.41 -25.42 -5.12
C GLN A 420 -6.00 -26.80 -5.40
N GLN A 421 -6.06 -27.21 -6.67
CA GLN A 421 -6.61 -28.51 -7.05
C GLN A 421 -5.77 -29.68 -6.53
N GLN A 422 -4.44 -29.57 -6.62
CA GLN A 422 -3.53 -30.66 -6.20
C GLN A 422 -3.42 -30.79 -4.69
N LEU A 423 -3.48 -29.67 -3.95
CA LEU A 423 -3.24 -29.65 -2.51
C LEU A 423 -4.51 -29.48 -1.67
N ASN A 424 -5.65 -29.19 -2.31
CA ASN A 424 -6.93 -28.89 -1.67
C ASN A 424 -6.81 -27.82 -0.57
N ILE A 425 -6.12 -26.72 -0.89
CA ILE A 425 -5.94 -25.59 0.02
C ILE A 425 -6.95 -24.49 -0.27
N THR A 426 -7.29 -23.69 0.74
CA THR A 426 -8.14 -22.51 0.57
C THR A 426 -7.28 -21.33 0.14
N ILE A 427 -7.61 -20.67 -0.96
CA ILE A 427 -6.88 -19.48 -1.43
C ILE A 427 -7.77 -18.24 -1.24
N VAL A 428 -7.26 -17.23 -0.54
CA VAL A 428 -7.89 -15.90 -0.44
C VAL A 428 -6.99 -14.92 -1.15
N LEU A 429 -7.48 -14.32 -2.24
CA LEU A 429 -6.72 -13.36 -3.03
C LEU A 429 -7.42 -12.00 -3.03
N ILE A 430 -6.63 -10.94 -2.90
CA ILE A 430 -7.12 -9.58 -3.15
C ILE A 430 -6.70 -9.15 -4.55
N THR A 431 -7.59 -8.46 -5.26
CA THR A 431 -7.30 -7.92 -6.59
C THR A 431 -8.23 -6.76 -6.91
N HIS A 432 -7.84 -5.90 -7.84
CA HIS A 432 -8.74 -4.91 -8.45
C HIS A 432 -9.16 -5.31 -9.87
N GLU A 433 -8.62 -6.41 -10.40
CA GLU A 433 -8.83 -6.88 -11.76
C GLU A 433 -9.94 -7.92 -11.84
N MET A 434 -11.01 -7.63 -12.61
CA MET A 434 -12.13 -8.56 -12.77
C MET A 434 -11.72 -9.83 -13.53
N ALA A 435 -10.74 -9.73 -14.42
CA ALA A 435 -10.23 -10.86 -15.20
C ALA A 435 -9.66 -11.97 -14.31
N VAL A 436 -9.01 -11.61 -13.21
CA VAL A 436 -8.49 -12.56 -12.21
C VAL A 436 -9.63 -13.38 -11.61
N VAL A 437 -10.70 -12.69 -11.20
CA VAL A 437 -11.86 -13.33 -10.55
C VAL A 437 -12.62 -14.23 -11.50
N LYS A 438 -12.82 -13.80 -12.75
CA LYS A 438 -13.44 -14.63 -13.78
C LYS A 438 -12.66 -15.92 -14.07
N ARG A 439 -11.33 -15.87 -13.93
CA ARG A 439 -10.44 -16.95 -14.34
C ARG A 439 -10.35 -18.06 -13.29
N ILE A 440 -10.11 -17.71 -12.02
CA ILE A 440 -9.74 -18.70 -11.01
C ILE A 440 -10.60 -18.71 -9.76
N CYS A 441 -11.43 -17.70 -9.49
CA CYS A 441 -12.21 -17.67 -8.25
C CYS A 441 -13.47 -18.53 -8.33
N ASP A 442 -13.87 -19.11 -7.20
CA ASP A 442 -15.15 -19.77 -6.97
C ASP A 442 -16.16 -18.83 -6.32
N GLY A 443 -15.67 -17.85 -5.55
CA GLY A 443 -16.45 -16.84 -4.86
C GLY A 443 -15.76 -15.48 -4.82
N ALA A 444 -16.53 -14.45 -4.50
CA ALA A 444 -16.04 -13.08 -4.47
C ALA A 444 -16.72 -12.22 -3.41
N ALA A 445 -16.00 -11.20 -2.95
CA ALA A 445 -16.48 -10.12 -2.09
C ALA A 445 -16.07 -8.77 -2.68
N LEU A 446 -16.96 -7.78 -2.68
CA LEU A 446 -16.68 -6.41 -3.07
C LEU A 446 -16.59 -5.54 -1.82
N LEU A 447 -15.43 -4.93 -1.64
CA LEU A 447 -15.13 -3.99 -0.57
C LEU A 447 -15.07 -2.57 -1.14
N GLU A 448 -15.77 -1.63 -0.51
CA GLU A 448 -15.72 -0.20 -0.84
C GLU A 448 -15.73 0.63 0.43
N ASN A 449 -14.81 1.58 0.55
CA ASN A 449 -14.69 2.48 1.71
C ASN A 449 -14.70 1.74 3.06
N GLY A 450 -13.99 0.61 3.15
CA GLY A 450 -13.93 -0.20 4.36
C GLY A 450 -15.18 -1.05 4.63
N GLN A 451 -16.20 -1.04 3.77
CA GLN A 451 -17.45 -1.78 3.95
C GLN A 451 -17.62 -2.90 2.92
N LEU A 452 -18.24 -4.00 3.34
CA LEU A 452 -18.58 -5.12 2.46
C LEU A 452 -19.88 -4.80 1.71
N VAL A 453 -19.77 -4.52 0.42
CA VAL A 453 -20.92 -4.15 -0.42
C VAL A 453 -21.69 -5.38 -0.88
N GLU A 454 -20.98 -6.42 -1.28
CA GLU A 454 -21.58 -7.65 -1.79
C GLU A 454 -20.61 -8.82 -1.63
N SER A 455 -21.11 -10.01 -1.27
CA SER A 455 -20.33 -11.25 -1.29
C SER A 455 -21.18 -12.46 -1.67
N GLY A 456 -20.51 -13.54 -2.08
CA GLY A 456 -21.12 -14.84 -2.34
C GLY A 456 -20.28 -15.71 -3.27
N SER A 457 -20.75 -16.92 -3.55
CA SER A 457 -20.20 -17.72 -4.65
C SER A 457 -20.47 -17.03 -5.99
N LEU A 458 -19.64 -17.29 -7.00
CA LEU A 458 -19.85 -16.71 -8.32
C LEU A 458 -21.21 -17.11 -8.89
N SER A 459 -21.69 -18.34 -8.65
CA SER A 459 -23.03 -18.75 -9.06
C SER A 459 -24.14 -17.92 -8.38
N GLN A 460 -23.99 -17.57 -7.08
CA GLN A 460 -24.92 -16.69 -6.37
C GLN A 460 -24.88 -15.25 -6.89
N ILE A 461 -23.67 -14.70 -7.08
CA ILE A 461 -23.45 -13.35 -7.61
C ILE A 461 -24.06 -13.23 -9.01
N MET A 462 -23.81 -14.22 -9.86
CA MET A 462 -24.37 -14.28 -11.21
C MET A 462 -25.89 -14.40 -11.22
N GLY A 463 -26.50 -14.97 -10.18
CA GLY A 463 -27.97 -15.01 -10.02
C GLY A 463 -28.61 -13.66 -9.67
N ARG A 464 -27.86 -12.70 -9.13
CA ARG A 464 -28.38 -11.38 -8.69
C ARG A 464 -28.36 -10.37 -9.84
N GLU A 465 -29.46 -10.25 -10.60
CA GLU A 465 -29.55 -9.39 -11.79
C GLU A 465 -29.14 -7.92 -11.55
N GLU A 466 -29.54 -7.37 -10.41
CA GLU A 466 -29.21 -5.98 -10.06
C GLU A 466 -27.91 -5.83 -9.24
N GLY A 467 -27.24 -6.95 -8.92
CA GLY A 467 -26.03 -7.03 -8.10
C GLY A 467 -24.87 -6.22 -8.67
N ARG A 468 -24.11 -5.57 -7.80
CA ARG A 468 -23.01 -4.68 -8.19
C ARG A 468 -21.84 -5.49 -8.73
N LEU A 469 -21.49 -6.60 -8.07
CA LEU A 469 -20.45 -7.51 -8.55
C LEU A 469 -20.80 -8.11 -9.90
N ARG A 470 -22.06 -8.53 -10.12
CA ARG A 470 -22.51 -9.03 -11.43
C ARG A 470 -22.30 -7.97 -12.52
N LYS A 471 -22.73 -6.73 -12.28
CA LYS A 471 -22.54 -5.62 -13.23
C LYS A 471 -21.07 -5.31 -13.49
N MET A 472 -20.20 -5.43 -12.49
CA MET A 472 -18.75 -5.22 -12.65
C MET A 472 -18.09 -6.36 -13.43
N LEU A 473 -18.53 -7.60 -13.22
CA LEU A 473 -18.07 -8.76 -13.97
C LEU A 473 -18.55 -8.71 -15.42
N LEU A 474 -19.75 -8.20 -15.71
CA LEU A 474 -20.35 -8.25 -17.07
C LEU A 474 -20.16 -6.97 -17.91
N LYS A 475 -18.99 -6.33 -17.84
CA LYS A 475 -18.69 -5.09 -18.60
C LYS A 475 -18.09 -5.33 -19.99
N ASP A 476 -17.52 -6.50 -20.26
CA ASP A 476 -16.66 -6.76 -21.42
C ASP A 476 -17.32 -7.76 -22.38
N GLY A 477 -18.34 -7.28 -23.10
CA GLY A 477 -19.06 -7.91 -24.22
C GLY A 477 -18.76 -9.39 -24.54
N GLU A 478 -17.80 -9.65 -25.44
CA GLU A 478 -17.52 -11.00 -25.96
C GLU A 478 -16.93 -11.98 -24.94
N ALA A 479 -16.09 -11.50 -24.00
CA ALA A 479 -15.50 -12.33 -22.94
C ALA A 479 -16.55 -12.80 -21.92
N ASP A 480 -17.64 -12.05 -21.81
CA ASP A 480 -18.72 -12.35 -20.86
C ASP A 480 -19.61 -13.51 -21.32
N ARG A 481 -19.67 -13.84 -22.61
CA ARG A 481 -20.54 -14.93 -23.11
C ARG A 481 -20.12 -16.30 -22.58
N ALA A 482 -18.83 -16.64 -22.65
CA ALA A 482 -18.32 -17.91 -22.13
C ALA A 482 -18.46 -18.00 -20.60
N PHE A 483 -18.25 -16.87 -19.91
CA PHE A 483 -18.42 -16.77 -18.47
C PHE A 483 -19.89 -16.92 -18.05
N ILE A 484 -20.82 -16.26 -18.74
CA ILE A 484 -22.27 -16.40 -18.52
C ILE A 484 -22.73 -17.84 -18.79
N GLU A 485 -22.26 -18.46 -19.88
CA GLU A 485 -22.67 -19.82 -20.27
C GLU A 485 -22.27 -20.86 -19.22
N LYS A 486 -21.10 -20.71 -18.57
CA LYS A 486 -20.66 -21.55 -17.44
C LYS A 486 -21.72 -21.61 -16.34
N TYR A 487 -22.26 -20.46 -15.93
CA TYR A 487 -23.20 -20.35 -14.81
C TYR A 487 -24.67 -20.55 -15.22
N GLN A 488 -25.03 -20.31 -16.48
CA GLN A 488 -26.36 -20.67 -17.01
C GLN A 488 -26.55 -22.18 -17.13
N ARG A 489 -25.50 -22.93 -17.51
CA ARG A 489 -25.55 -24.40 -17.54
C ARG A 489 -25.72 -25.00 -16.14
N GLU A 490 -25.03 -24.48 -15.12
CA GLU A 490 -25.19 -24.92 -13.73
C GLU A 490 -26.62 -24.75 -13.21
N ALA A 491 -27.28 -23.64 -13.54
CA ALA A 491 -28.68 -23.39 -13.22
C ALA A 491 -29.63 -24.39 -13.91
N LEU A 492 -29.33 -24.78 -15.16
CA LEU A 492 -30.11 -25.76 -15.92
C LEU A 492 -29.92 -27.20 -15.41
N THR A 493 -28.73 -27.60 -14.97
CA THR A 493 -28.49 -28.94 -14.37
C THR A 493 -29.15 -29.14 -13.01
N ARG A 494 -29.48 -28.07 -12.28
CA ARG A 494 -30.28 -28.15 -11.04
C ARG A 494 -31.79 -28.16 -11.29
N CYS A 495 -32.21 -27.96 -12.54
CA CYS A 495 -33.59 -28.13 -13.03
C CYS A 495 -33.71 -29.42 -13.86
N VAL A 496 -33.29 -30.56 -13.30
CA VAL A 496 -33.74 -31.86 -13.80
C VAL A 496 -34.39 -32.56 -12.62
N ALA A 497 -35.72 -32.50 -12.60
CA ALA A 497 -36.58 -33.33 -11.76
C ALA A 497 -37.00 -34.57 -12.54
#